data_AF-A0A914DLE9-F1
#
_entry.id   AF-A0A914DLE9-F1
#
_cell.length_a   1.000
_cell.length_b   1.000
_cell.length_c   1.000
_cell.angle_alpha   90.00
_cell.angle_beta   90.00
_cell.angle_gamma   90.00
#
_symmetry.space_group_name_H-M   'P 1'
#
loop_
_entity.id
_entity.type
_entity.pdbx_description
1 polymer ?
#
loop_
_entity_poly.entity_id
_entity_poly.type
_entity_poly.pdbx_seq_one_letter_code
_entity_poly.pdbx_strand_id
1 'polypeptide(L)'
;MTRREFIQHSCYKLMFFLGIIDMIVLPFNAIIGGISCITGNHFCTNPRFNFIVGVLGTSMWYGGSMTCIILAFDRFCEMCLPKLAKKIFGGRMIYMWLAFPIIYILYSFNEVPLVYNVVHHAFYFDPFYGSNGFENRDVMLIFSVQWKGI
;
A
#
# COMPACT_ATOMS: atom_id res chain seq x y z
N MET A 1 -15.50 -22.23 -0.73
CA MET A 1 -16.84 -21.92 -1.27
C MET A 1 -16.68 -21.14 -2.57
N THR A 2 -16.45 -21.82 -3.69
CA THR A 2 -16.09 -21.16 -4.96
C THR A 2 -17.21 -21.41 -5.95
N ARG A 3 -18.30 -20.65 -5.84
CA ARG A 3 -19.46 -20.77 -6.74
C ARG A 3 -19.16 -19.96 -8.01
N ARG A 4 -18.96 -20.64 -9.14
CA ARG A 4 -18.50 -20.05 -10.42
C ARG A 4 -19.38 -18.90 -10.94
N GLU A 5 -20.64 -18.85 -10.52
CA GLU A 5 -21.57 -17.80 -10.94
C GLU A 5 -21.20 -16.41 -10.41
N PHE A 6 -20.55 -16.30 -9.23
CA PHE A 6 -20.09 -15.01 -8.71
C PHE A 6 -18.78 -14.51 -9.36
N ILE A 7 -17.99 -15.41 -9.96
CA ILE A 7 -16.71 -15.08 -10.64
C ILE A 7 -16.96 -14.38 -11.99
N GLN A 8 -18.17 -14.46 -12.53
CA GLN A 8 -18.56 -13.70 -13.72
C GLN A 8 -18.63 -12.19 -13.45
N HIS A 9 -18.89 -11.78 -12.21
CA HIS A 9 -19.02 -10.37 -11.86
C HIS A 9 -17.66 -9.72 -11.63
N SER A 10 -17.49 -8.57 -12.27
CA SER A 10 -16.28 -7.76 -12.24
C SER A 10 -15.90 -7.34 -10.81
N CYS A 11 -16.90 -6.98 -10.01
CA CYS A 11 -16.76 -6.66 -8.59
C CYS A 11 -16.04 -7.77 -7.79
N TYR A 12 -16.37 -9.04 -8.03
CA TYR A 12 -15.81 -10.16 -7.27
C TYR A 12 -14.31 -10.33 -7.52
N LYS A 13 -13.85 -10.07 -8.75
CA LYS A 13 -12.42 -10.14 -9.10
C LYS A 13 -11.62 -9.04 -8.37
N LEU A 14 -12.17 -7.84 -8.29
CA LEU A 14 -11.56 -6.73 -7.55
C LEU A 14 -11.55 -6.98 -6.04
N MET A 15 -12.64 -7.51 -5.47
CA MET A 15 -12.69 -7.90 -4.05
C MET A 15 -11.66 -8.96 -3.72
N PHE A 16 -11.50 -9.96 -4.59
CA PHE A 16 -10.53 -11.03 -4.38
C PHE A 16 -9.09 -10.49 -4.45
N PHE A 17 -8.80 -9.60 -5.41
CA PHE A 17 -7.49 -8.96 -5.52
C PHE A 17 -7.16 -8.09 -4.31
N LEU A 18 -8.11 -7.25 -3.87
CA LEU A 18 -7.97 -6.46 -2.65
C LEU A 18 -7.74 -7.35 -1.42
N GLY A 19 -8.49 -8.43 -1.30
CA GLY A 19 -8.32 -9.38 -0.20
C GLY A 19 -6.94 -10.05 -0.18
N ILE A 20 -6.34 -10.33 -1.34
CA ILE A 20 -4.96 -10.83 -1.43
C ILE A 20 -3.98 -9.77 -0.92
N ILE A 21 -4.14 -8.50 -1.32
CA ILE A 21 -3.28 -7.40 -0.86
C ILE A 21 -3.37 -7.28 0.66
N ASP A 22 -4.59 -7.25 1.21
CA ASP A 22 -4.84 -7.10 2.65
C ASP A 22 -4.25 -8.27 3.46
N MET A 23 -4.39 -9.50 2.96
CA MET A 23 -3.84 -10.70 3.59
C MET A 23 -2.30 -10.72 3.62
N ILE A 24 -1.63 -9.98 2.74
CA ILE A 24 -0.17 -9.86 2.74
C ILE A 24 0.26 -8.69 3.63
N VAL A 25 -0.37 -7.52 3.48
CA VAL A 25 0.09 -6.27 4.10
C VAL A 25 -0.20 -6.22 5.61
N LEU A 26 -1.35 -6.72 6.05
CA LEU A 26 -1.76 -6.69 7.47
C LEU A 26 -0.82 -7.48 8.37
N PRO A 27 -0.55 -8.78 8.12
CA PRO A 27 0.39 -9.53 8.94
C PRO A 27 1.81 -9.01 8.79
N PHE A 28 2.23 -8.56 7.60
CA PHE A 28 3.56 -8.00 7.40
C PHE A 28 3.79 -6.75 8.27
N ASN A 29 2.86 -5.78 8.24
CA ASN A 29 2.95 -4.58 9.06
C ASN A 29 2.80 -4.89 10.56
N ALA A 30 1.90 -5.79 10.94
CA ALA A 30 1.67 -6.13 12.34
C ALA A 30 2.85 -6.92 12.96
N ILE A 31 3.39 -7.90 12.25
CA ILE A 31 4.51 -8.72 12.72
C ILE A 31 5.78 -7.87 12.78
N ILE A 32 6.08 -7.08 11.75
CA ILE A 32 7.30 -6.27 11.73
C ILE A 32 7.21 -5.11 12.70
N GLY A 33 6.04 -4.45 12.79
CA GLY A 33 5.79 -3.45 13.82
C GLY A 33 5.93 -4.05 15.23
N GLY A 34 5.36 -5.24 15.47
CA GLY A 34 5.46 -5.95 16.75
C GLY A 34 6.90 -6.33 17.12
N ILE A 35 7.66 -6.90 16.17
CA ILE A 35 9.08 -7.24 16.40
C ILE A 35 9.88 -5.97 16.70
N SER A 36 9.67 -4.91 15.90
CA SER A 36 10.37 -3.63 16.06
C SER A 36 10.05 -2.96 17.39
N CYS A 37 8.81 -3.14 17.88
CA CYS A 37 8.38 -2.68 19.20
C CYS A 37 9.07 -3.44 20.34
N ILE A 38 9.25 -4.76 20.22
CA ILE A 38 9.89 -5.59 21.27
C ILE A 38 11.40 -5.39 21.30
N THR A 39 12.05 -5.32 20.14
CA THR A 39 13.51 -5.13 20.05
C THR A 39 13.95 -3.68 20.21
N GLY A 40 13.01 -2.71 20.23
CA GLY A 40 13.34 -1.29 20.24
C GLY A 40 14.16 -0.89 19.01
N ASN A 41 13.90 -1.51 17.86
CA ASN A 41 14.73 -1.29 16.68
C ASN A 41 14.42 0.07 16.06
N HIS A 42 15.28 1.06 16.34
CA HIS A 42 15.17 2.41 15.80
C HIS A 42 15.77 2.51 14.40
N PHE A 43 15.46 3.58 13.67
CA PHE A 43 16.06 3.87 12.36
C PHE A 43 17.61 3.89 12.42
N CYS A 44 18.19 4.22 13.57
CA CYS A 44 19.64 4.27 13.79
C CYS A 44 20.32 2.89 13.88
N THR A 45 19.60 1.82 14.21
CA THR A 45 20.20 0.49 14.44
C THR A 45 20.33 -0.32 13.15
N ASN A 46 19.30 -0.27 12.28
CA ASN A 46 19.30 -0.92 10.98
C ASN A 46 18.45 -0.11 9.96
N PRO A 47 18.99 0.98 9.41
CA PRO A 47 18.24 1.89 8.54
C PRO A 47 17.76 1.23 7.24
N ARG A 48 18.57 0.33 6.66
CA ARG A 48 18.24 -0.38 5.41
C ARG A 48 17.01 -1.28 5.55
N PHE A 49 16.94 -2.05 6.63
CA PHE A 49 15.82 -2.95 6.88
C PHE A 49 14.52 -2.17 7.08
N ASN A 50 14.57 -1.12 7.92
CA ASN A 50 13.40 -0.30 8.20
C ASN A 50 12.91 0.47 6.95
N PHE A 51 13.85 0.90 6.09
CA PHE A 51 13.53 1.51 4.80
C PHE A 51 12.81 0.54 3.84
N ILE A 52 13.34 -0.67 3.64
CA ILE A 52 12.74 -1.67 2.74
C ILE A 52 11.32 -2.04 3.21
N VAL A 53 11.15 -2.26 4.52
CA VAL A 53 9.84 -2.56 5.11
C VAL A 53 8.88 -1.39 4.91
N GLY A 54 9.34 -0.16 5.15
CA GLY A 54 8.56 1.05 4.95
C GLY A 54 8.06 1.18 3.52
N VAL A 55 8.95 1.05 2.53
CA VAL A 55 8.59 1.11 1.10
C VAL A 55 7.57 0.02 0.72
N LEU A 56 7.79 -1.22 1.13
CA LEU A 56 6.87 -2.31 0.82
C LEU A 56 5.49 -2.09 1.47
N GLY A 57 5.47 -1.65 2.73
CA GLY A 57 4.24 -1.36 3.46
C GLY A 57 3.45 -0.21 2.84
N THR A 58 4.12 0.89 2.48
CA THR A 58 3.48 2.05 1.86
C THR A 58 2.95 1.74 0.48
N SER A 59 3.76 1.12 -0.38
CA SER A 59 3.34 0.81 -1.76
C SER A 59 2.12 -0.11 -1.77
N MET A 60 2.06 -1.13 -0.89
CA MET A 60 0.89 -1.99 -0.76
C MET A 60 -0.35 -1.25 -0.24
N TRP A 61 -0.19 -0.33 0.72
CA TRP A 61 -1.30 0.48 1.23
C TRP A 61 -1.89 1.38 0.14
N TYR A 62 -1.04 2.08 -0.62
CA TYR A 62 -1.47 2.91 -1.74
C TYR A 62 -2.20 2.09 -2.81
N GLY A 63 -1.70 0.90 -3.15
CA GLY A 63 -2.35 -0.03 -4.07
C GLY A 63 -3.72 -0.54 -3.59
N GLY A 64 -3.83 -0.91 -2.32
CA GLY A 64 -5.10 -1.31 -1.69
C GLY A 64 -6.12 -0.16 -1.72
N SER A 65 -5.69 1.05 -1.39
CA SER A 65 -6.56 2.24 -1.37
C SER A 65 -7.14 2.57 -2.76
N MET A 66 -6.30 2.52 -3.80
CA MET A 66 -6.78 2.70 -5.17
C MET A 66 -7.77 1.60 -5.59
N THR A 67 -7.50 0.36 -5.19
CA THR A 67 -8.42 -0.77 -5.48
C THR A 67 -9.78 -0.58 -4.79
N CYS A 68 -9.81 -0.05 -3.56
CA CYS A 68 -11.05 0.32 -2.87
C CYS A 68 -11.84 1.40 -3.61
N ILE A 69 -11.15 2.43 -4.14
CA ILE A 69 -11.80 3.49 -4.92
C ILE A 69 -12.42 2.93 -6.21
N ILE A 70 -11.69 2.07 -6.94
CA ILE A 70 -12.19 1.42 -8.15
C ILE A 70 -13.42 0.56 -7.83
N LEU A 71 -13.39 -0.16 -6.72
CA LEU A 71 -14.52 -0.98 -6.27
C LEU A 71 -15.75 -0.16 -5.89
N ALA A 72 -15.55 0.98 -5.21
CA ALA A 72 -16.63 1.91 -4.91
C ALA A 72 -17.25 2.48 -6.20
N PHE A 73 -16.40 2.80 -7.18
CA PHE A 73 -16.84 3.31 -8.48
C PHE A 73 -17.60 2.26 -9.30
N ASP A 74 -17.15 1.00 -9.28
CA ASP A 74 -17.84 -0.15 -9.89
C ASP A 74 -19.27 -0.29 -9.33
N ARG A 75 -19.42 -0.29 -8.00
CA ARG A 75 -20.73 -0.35 -7.34
C ARG A 75 -21.62 0.86 -7.65
N PHE A 76 -21.05 2.05 -7.67
CA PHE A 76 -21.79 3.27 -8.01
C PHE A 76 -22.32 3.20 -9.46
N CYS A 77 -21.48 2.75 -10.39
CA CYS A 77 -21.85 2.58 -11.79
C CYS A 77 -22.93 1.49 -11.99
N GLU A 78 -22.84 0.37 -11.26
CA GLU A 78 -23.87 -0.67 -11.27
C GLU A 78 -25.22 -0.14 -10.77
N MET A 79 -25.21 0.73 -9.75
CA MET A 79 -26.42 1.33 -9.18
C MET A 79 -27.06 2.38 -10.11
N CYS A 80 -26.26 3.22 -10.77
CA CYS A 80 -26.79 4.26 -11.65
C CYS A 80 -27.19 3.74 -13.03
N LEU A 81 -26.30 2.97 -13.70
CA LEU A 81 -26.53 2.46 -15.05
C LEU A 81 -25.90 1.06 -15.24
N PRO A 82 -26.67 -0.03 -15.00
CA PRO A 82 -26.14 -1.39 -15.09
C PRO A 82 -25.66 -1.77 -16.50
N LYS A 83 -26.21 -1.15 -17.56
CA LYS A 83 -25.77 -1.33 -18.95
C LYS A 83 -24.38 -0.74 -19.20
N LEU A 84 -24.08 0.41 -18.57
CA LEU A 84 -22.79 1.08 -18.69
C LEU A 84 -21.73 0.35 -17.87
N ALA A 85 -22.06 -0.08 -16.65
CA ALA A 85 -21.18 -0.90 -15.81
C ALA A 85 -20.72 -2.16 -16.54
N LYS A 86 -21.64 -2.87 -17.20
CA LYS A 86 -21.31 -4.07 -17.98
C LYS A 86 -20.43 -3.78 -19.21
N LYS A 87 -20.45 -2.56 -19.75
CA LYS A 87 -19.60 -2.13 -20.88
C LYS A 87 -18.20 -1.68 -20.41
N ILE A 88 -18.12 -0.97 -19.29
CA ILE A 88 -16.85 -0.43 -18.74
C ILE A 88 -16.06 -1.51 -18.00
N PHE A 89 -16.75 -2.36 -17.23
CA PHE A 89 -16.13 -3.37 -16.39
C PHE A 89 -16.24 -4.78 -16.98
N GLY A 90 -16.94 -4.98 -18.09
CA GLY A 90 -17.14 -6.29 -18.69
C GLY A 90 -15.89 -6.90 -19.34
N GLY A 91 -15.78 -8.22 -19.25
CA GLY A 91 -14.82 -9.01 -20.04
C GLY A 91 -13.35 -8.76 -19.68
N ARG A 92 -12.55 -8.37 -20.67
CA ARG A 92 -11.09 -8.14 -20.55
C ARG A 92 -10.71 -6.77 -19.99
N MET A 93 -11.63 -5.79 -20.00
CA MET A 93 -11.37 -4.43 -19.51
C MET A 93 -11.03 -4.38 -18.02
N ILE A 94 -11.54 -5.33 -17.21
CA ILE A 94 -11.18 -5.41 -15.79
C ILE A 94 -9.68 -5.62 -15.55
N TYR A 95 -8.98 -6.32 -16.46
CA TYR A 95 -7.54 -6.50 -16.34
C TYR A 95 -6.79 -5.19 -16.55
N MET A 96 -7.33 -4.27 -17.38
CA MET A 96 -6.78 -2.92 -17.49
C MET A 96 -7.06 -2.10 -16.21
N TRP A 97 -8.24 -2.25 -15.61
CA TRP A 97 -8.53 -1.62 -14.31
C TRP A 97 -7.66 -2.15 -13.17
N LEU A 98 -7.29 -3.43 -13.19
CA LEU A 98 -6.32 -4.03 -12.27
C LEU A 98 -4.88 -3.56 -12.52
N ALA A 99 -4.55 -3.13 -13.74
CA ALA A 99 -3.23 -2.57 -14.03
C ALA A 99 -3.01 -1.22 -13.34
N PHE A 100 -4.05 -0.41 -13.13
CA PHE A 100 -3.94 0.90 -12.45
C PHE A 100 -3.38 0.79 -11.02
N PRO A 101 -3.93 -0.04 -10.11
CA PRO A 101 -3.33 -0.27 -8.80
C PRO A 101 -1.88 -0.75 -8.87
N ILE A 102 -1.55 -1.62 -9.83
CA ILE A 102 -0.19 -2.15 -9.99
C ILE A 102 0.79 -1.04 -10.42
N ILE A 103 0.39 -0.21 -11.39
CA ILE A 103 1.19 0.94 -11.81
C ILE A 103 1.36 1.93 -10.66
N TYR A 104 0.32 2.14 -9.85
CA TYR A 104 0.38 3.03 -8.69
C TYR A 104 1.31 2.50 -7.60
N ILE A 105 1.30 1.19 -7.34
CA ILE A 105 2.28 0.51 -6.47
C ILE A 105 3.69 0.78 -6.99
N LEU A 106 3.94 0.57 -8.30
CA LEU A 106 5.26 0.78 -8.91
C LEU A 106 5.72 2.24 -8.83
N TYR A 107 4.82 3.20 -9.01
CA TYR A 107 5.13 4.62 -8.88
C TYR A 107 5.49 4.99 -7.44
N SER A 108 4.77 4.42 -6.46
CA SER A 108 4.98 4.66 -5.03
C SER A 108 6.37 4.22 -4.53
N PHE A 109 7.08 3.33 -5.21
CA PHE A 109 8.46 2.99 -4.83
C PHE A 109 9.43 4.17 -4.88
N ASN A 110 9.10 5.23 -5.64
CA ASN A 110 9.89 6.45 -5.72
C ASN A 110 9.48 7.50 -4.69
N GLU A 111 8.34 7.31 -4.02
CA GLU A 111 7.84 8.24 -3.02
C GLU A 111 8.44 7.95 -1.64
N VAL A 112 8.35 8.94 -0.76
CA VAL A 112 8.89 8.85 0.60
C VAL A 112 8.15 7.75 1.38
N PRO A 113 8.83 6.68 1.82
CA PRO A 113 8.19 5.63 2.57
C PRO A 113 7.93 6.07 4.02
N LEU A 114 6.87 5.49 4.59
CA LEU A 114 6.57 5.58 6.00
C LEU A 114 7.56 4.71 6.78
N VAL A 115 8.24 5.29 7.76
CA VAL A 115 9.21 4.61 8.61
C VAL A 115 8.59 4.32 9.97
N TYR A 116 8.85 3.14 10.52
CA TYR A 116 8.35 2.77 11.85
C TYR A 116 9.09 3.55 12.94
N ASN A 117 8.34 4.33 13.73
CA ASN A 117 8.82 5.03 14.91
C ASN A 117 8.45 4.24 16.17
N VAL A 118 9.46 3.79 16.91
CA VAL A 118 9.29 3.01 18.15
C VAL A 118 8.72 3.84 19.30
N VAL A 119 9.03 5.14 19.36
CA VAL A 119 8.58 6.02 20.47
C VAL A 119 7.07 6.24 20.41
N HIS A 120 6.54 6.39 19.20
CA HIS A 120 5.11 6.63 18.95
C HIS A 120 4.36 5.38 18.48
N HIS A 121 5.05 4.23 18.43
CA HIS A 121 4.52 2.93 17.99
C HIS A 121 3.75 2.95 16.65
N ALA A 122 4.11 3.85 15.73
CA ALA A 122 3.40 4.05 14.48
C ALA A 122 4.36 4.41 13.34
N PHE A 123 3.83 4.27 12.12
CA PHE A 123 4.54 4.58 10.89
C PHE A 123 4.36 6.07 10.53
N TYR A 124 5.46 6.80 10.38
CA TYR A 124 5.47 8.23 10.07
C TYR A 124 6.32 8.52 8.84
N PHE A 125 5.98 9.58 8.10
CA PHE A 125 6.84 10.10 7.04
C PHE A 125 8.13 10.69 7.61
N ASP A 126 8.05 11.24 8.82
CA ASP A 126 9.20 11.74 9.58
C ASP A 126 9.62 10.73 10.67
N PRO A 127 10.77 10.06 10.55
CA PRO A 127 11.25 9.13 11.57
C PRO A 127 11.57 9.81 12.91
N PHE A 128 11.81 11.13 12.90
CA PHE A 128 12.17 11.94 14.08
C PHE A 128 11.02 12.84 14.56
N TYR A 129 9.77 12.51 14.23
CA TYR A 129 8.61 13.28 14.66
C TYR A 129 8.62 13.55 16.19
N GLY A 130 8.76 14.81 16.58
CA GLY A 130 8.86 15.26 17.98
C GLY A 130 10.27 15.48 18.54
N SER A 131 11.33 15.29 17.75
CA SER A 131 12.71 15.65 18.12
C SER A 131 13.04 17.08 17.69
N ASN A 132 13.41 17.94 18.65
CA ASN A 132 13.72 19.37 18.44
C ASN A 132 15.05 19.59 17.70
N GLY A 133 15.15 19.23 16.41
CA GLY A 133 16.38 19.52 15.64
C GLY A 133 16.56 18.86 14.26
N PHE A 134 15.60 18.10 13.75
CA PHE A 134 15.69 17.52 12.39
C PHE A 134 14.62 18.13 11.49
N GLU A 135 15.05 18.86 10.46
CA GLU A 135 14.17 19.50 9.49
C GLU A 135 13.87 18.54 8.33
N ASN A 136 12.67 18.62 7.75
CA ASN A 136 12.18 17.75 6.67
C ASN A 136 13.15 17.57 5.47
N ARG A 137 14.11 18.48 5.26
CA ARG A 137 15.14 18.38 4.22
C ARG A 137 16.20 17.32 4.50
N ASP A 138 16.54 17.09 5.76
CA ASP A 138 17.56 16.09 6.16
C ASP A 138 17.05 14.66 5.94
N VAL A 139 15.74 14.47 6.08
CA VAL A 139 15.04 13.21 5.84
C VAL A 139 15.13 12.80 4.36
N MET A 140 14.90 13.73 3.42
CA MET A 140 15.10 13.50 1.98
C MET A 140 16.57 13.23 1.60
N LEU A 141 17.54 13.85 2.28
CA LEU A 141 18.96 13.59 2.05
C LEU A 141 19.36 12.18 2.51
N ILE A 142 18.89 11.73 3.67
CA ILE A 142 19.12 10.36 4.15
C ILE A 142 18.52 9.34 3.18
N PHE A 143 17.32 9.60 2.65
CA PHE A 143 16.68 8.73 1.66
C PHE A 143 17.45 8.65 0.34
N SER A 144 17.88 9.78 -0.21
CA SER A 144 18.67 9.80 -1.46
C SER A 144 20.04 9.12 -1.31
N VAL A 145 20.65 9.16 -0.12
CA VAL A 145 21.88 8.41 0.20
C VAL A 145 21.60 6.90 0.36
N GLN A 146 20.51 6.50 1.02
CA GLN A 146 20.16 5.08 1.16
C GLN A 146 19.77 4.44 -0.18
N TRP A 147 19.07 5.16 -1.06
CA TRP A 147 18.71 4.66 -2.38
C TRP A 147 19.94 4.56 -3.30
N LYS A 148 20.85 5.56 -3.32
CA LYS A 148 22.11 5.48 -4.09
C LYS A 148 23.09 4.38 -3.61
N GLY A 149 22.87 3.83 -2.41
CA GLY A 149 23.67 2.75 -1.83
C GLY A 149 23.15 1.34 -2.11
N ILE A 150 22.06 1.21 -2.88
CA ILE A 150 21.53 -0.04 -3.47
C ILE A 150 21.95 -0.09 -4.95
#